data_AF-A0A973FCP8-F1
#
_entry.id   AF-A0A973FCP8-F1
#
_cell.length_a   1.000
_cell.length_b   1.000
_cell.length_c   1.000
_cell.angle_alpha   90.00
_cell.angle_beta   90.00
_cell.angle_gamma   90.00
#
_symmetry.space_group_name_H-M   'P 1'
#
loop_
_entity.id
_entity.type
_entity.pdbx_description
1 polymer ?
#
loop_
_entity_poly.entity_id
_entity_poly.type
_entity_poly.pdbx_seq_one_letter_code
_entity_poly.pdbx_strand_id
1 'polypeptide(L)'
;MQATVYRAMHFDYFQAGLYSVPPYGVYSIRECLLLNIHETATMPNQIIYITAALLFIDIFPLPAGYHELLTIVAGGTFAWGCYVNILKKSLLPALLYALFAIIYNPLKDLELTRQIWIAADLAAGTLLIATKNYFER
;
A
#
# COMPACT_ATOMS: atom_id res chain seq x y z
N MET A 1 -14.24 -2.21 31.16
CA MET A 1 -13.04 -1.82 30.37
C MET A 1 -13.36 -1.17 29.02
N GLN A 2 -14.63 -1.16 28.54
CA GLN A 2 -15.01 -0.47 27.29
C GLN A 2 -15.32 1.03 27.46
N ALA A 3 -15.74 1.47 28.65
CA ALA A 3 -16.13 2.86 28.90
C ALA A 3 -14.94 3.85 28.91
N THR A 4 -13.74 3.41 29.31
CA THR A 4 -12.56 4.28 29.44
C THR A 4 -11.99 4.69 28.08
N VAL A 5 -12.05 3.79 27.09
CA VAL A 5 -11.59 4.06 25.72
C VAL A 5 -12.52 5.06 25.02
N TYR A 6 -13.83 4.95 25.25
CA TYR A 6 -14.83 5.87 24.71
C TYR A 6 -14.59 7.33 25.16
N ARG A 7 -14.18 7.55 26.41
CA ARG A 7 -13.99 8.89 26.97
C ARG A 7 -12.73 9.60 26.45
N ALA A 8 -11.67 8.85 26.17
CA ALA A 8 -10.43 9.41 25.61
C ALA A 8 -10.64 9.85 24.15
N MET A 9 -11.27 9.00 23.35
CA MET A 9 -11.53 9.29 21.93
C MET A 9 -12.51 10.46 21.75
N HIS A 10 -13.50 10.62 22.63
CA HIS A 10 -14.44 11.74 22.51
C HIS A 10 -13.83 13.12 22.83
N PHE A 11 -12.70 13.16 23.56
CA PHE A 11 -12.09 14.41 24.02
C PHE A 11 -11.12 15.00 22.98
N ASP A 12 -10.34 14.15 22.30
CA ASP A 12 -9.35 14.60 21.32
C ASP A 12 -9.99 15.13 20.02
N TYR A 13 -11.09 14.52 19.57
CA TYR A 13 -11.79 14.94 18.35
C TYR A 13 -12.62 16.22 18.56
N PHE A 14 -13.09 16.50 19.77
CA PHE A 14 -13.82 17.75 20.08
C PHE A 14 -12.90 18.98 20.08
N GLN A 15 -11.64 18.84 20.49
CA GLN A 15 -10.68 19.95 20.46
C GLN A 15 -10.18 20.29 19.05
N ALA A 16 -10.22 19.34 18.11
CA ALA A 16 -9.69 19.52 16.76
C ALA A 16 -10.61 20.35 15.82
N GLY A 17 -11.83 20.70 16.24
CA GLY A 17 -12.74 21.59 15.47
C GLY A 17 -13.16 21.07 14.10
N LEU A 18 -12.86 19.80 13.78
CA LEU A 18 -13.14 19.16 12.51
C LEU A 18 -14.35 18.22 12.71
N TYR A 19 -15.46 18.60 12.08
CA TYR A 19 -16.72 17.86 11.89
C TYR A 19 -17.81 17.97 12.97
N SER A 20 -18.98 18.43 12.53
CA SER A 20 -20.28 18.22 13.16
C SER A 20 -20.66 16.73 13.06
N VAL A 21 -20.42 15.97 14.14
CA VAL A 21 -20.83 14.57 14.26
C VAL A 21 -22.36 14.49 14.31
N PRO A 22 -23.04 13.70 13.45
CA PRO A 22 -24.49 13.53 13.53
C PRO A 22 -24.86 12.81 14.86
N PRO A 23 -25.94 13.23 15.55
CA PRO A 23 -26.06 12.96 16.98
C PRO A 23 -26.53 11.54 17.37
N TYR A 24 -26.86 10.64 16.44
CA TYR A 24 -27.40 9.33 16.80
C TYR A 24 -27.04 8.25 15.78
N GLY A 25 -25.89 7.60 15.95
CA GLY A 25 -25.51 6.42 15.18
C GLY A 25 -24.66 5.50 16.04
N VAL A 26 -25.21 4.36 16.46
CA VAL A 26 -24.45 3.29 17.09
C VAL A 26 -23.62 2.64 16.00
N TYR A 27 -22.46 3.22 15.69
CA TYR A 27 -21.53 2.59 14.77
C TYR A 27 -20.99 1.32 15.43
N SER A 28 -21.17 0.19 14.77
CA SER A 28 -20.53 -1.06 15.18
C SER A 28 -19.01 -0.86 15.18
N ILE A 29 -18.27 -1.56 16.05
CA ILE A 29 -16.80 -1.47 16.09
C ILE A 29 -16.20 -1.68 14.68
N ARG A 30 -16.85 -2.50 13.84
CA ARG A 30 -16.50 -2.69 12.43
C ARG A 30 -16.57 -1.40 11.61
N GLU A 31 -17.60 -0.60 11.79
CA GLU A 31 -17.82 0.64 11.04
C GLU A 31 -16.86 1.74 11.48
N CYS A 32 -16.59 1.86 12.79
CA CYS A 32 -15.54 2.76 13.30
C CYS A 32 -14.14 2.33 12.84
N LEU A 33 -13.85 1.01 12.82
CA LEU A 33 -12.58 0.48 12.35
C LEU A 33 -12.39 0.74 10.85
N LEU A 34 -13.43 0.53 10.05
CA LEU A 34 -13.41 0.80 8.60
C LEU A 34 -13.21 2.29 8.30
N LEU A 35 -13.84 3.17 9.06
CA LEU A 35 -13.63 4.63 8.95
C LEU A 35 -12.20 5.02 9.31
N ASN A 36 -11.65 4.48 10.40
CA ASN A 36 -10.28 4.79 10.84
C ASN A 36 -9.23 4.26 9.84
N ILE A 37 -9.39 3.04 9.32
CA ILE A 37 -8.48 2.49 8.30
C ILE A 37 -8.51 3.34 7.02
N HIS A 38 -9.68 3.86 6.64
CA HIS A 38 -9.82 4.70 5.45
C HIS A 38 -9.15 6.08 5.60
N GLU A 39 -9.11 6.64 6.81
CA GLU A 39 -8.42 7.91 7.08
C GLU A 39 -6.90 7.76 7.24
N THR A 40 -6.41 6.62 7.77
CA THR A 40 -4.98 6.47 8.11
C THR A 40 -4.16 5.69 7.08
N ALA A 41 -4.78 5.16 6.01
CA ALA A 41 -4.09 4.33 5.01
C ALA A 41 -3.11 5.17 4.18
N THR A 42 -1.88 5.28 4.68
CA THR A 42 -0.73 5.83 3.97
C THR A 42 0.31 4.73 3.78
N MET A 43 1.13 4.89 2.74
CA MET A 43 2.23 3.96 2.49
C MET A 43 3.53 4.62 2.97
N PRO A 44 4.23 4.04 3.97
CA PRO A 44 5.48 4.60 4.44
C PRO A 44 6.54 4.63 3.34
N ASN A 45 7.20 5.77 3.17
CA ASN A 45 8.24 5.94 2.14
C ASN A 45 9.40 4.97 2.29
N GLN A 46 9.70 4.53 3.52
CA GLN A 46 10.74 3.56 3.80
C GLN A 46 10.49 2.26 3.03
N ILE A 47 9.24 1.79 2.99
CA ILE A 47 8.85 0.57 2.26
C ILE A 47 9.05 0.79 0.76
N ILE A 48 8.66 1.95 0.23
CA ILE A 48 8.82 2.30 -1.18
C ILE A 48 10.31 2.24 -1.59
N TYR A 49 11.20 2.87 -0.82
CA TYR A 49 12.64 2.86 -1.13
C TYR A 49 13.28 1.49 -0.98
N ILE A 50 12.93 0.73 0.06
CA ILE A 50 13.45 -0.63 0.27
C ILE A 50 13.02 -1.53 -0.89
N THR A 51 11.73 -1.53 -1.25
CA THR A 51 11.22 -2.35 -2.35
C THR A 51 11.82 -1.93 -3.69
N ALA A 52 11.98 -0.62 -3.94
CA ALA A 52 12.64 -0.14 -5.16
C ALA A 52 14.11 -0.60 -5.23
N ALA A 53 14.85 -0.54 -4.12
CA ALA A 53 16.23 -1.03 -4.07
C ALA A 53 16.31 -2.55 -4.35
N LEU A 54 15.40 -3.34 -3.78
CA LEU A 54 15.33 -4.78 -4.02
C LEU A 54 15.06 -5.12 -5.49
N LEU A 55 14.17 -4.36 -6.16
CA LEU A 55 13.89 -4.52 -7.59
C LEU A 55 15.11 -4.17 -8.46
N PHE A 56 15.87 -3.12 -8.12
CA PHE A 56 17.09 -2.81 -8.86
C PHE A 56 18.21 -3.82 -8.65
N ILE A 57 18.28 -4.44 -7.47
CA ILE A 57 19.23 -5.51 -7.19
C ILE A 57 18.93 -6.74 -8.06
N ASP A 58 17.65 -7.01 -8.37
CA ASP A 58 17.23 -8.17 -9.18
C ASP A 58 17.73 -8.16 -10.64
N ILE A 59 18.25 -7.02 -11.11
CA ILE A 59 18.88 -6.91 -12.43
C ILE A 59 20.12 -7.84 -12.51
N PHE A 60 20.79 -8.05 -11.37
CA PHE A 60 21.90 -8.98 -11.27
C PHE A 60 21.39 -10.43 -11.22
N PRO A 61 22.11 -11.40 -11.83
CA PRO A 61 21.72 -12.81 -11.78
C PRO A 61 21.92 -13.35 -10.36
N LEU A 62 20.87 -13.28 -9.55
CA LEU A 62 20.83 -13.73 -8.17
C LEU A 62 20.35 -15.18 -8.06
N PRO A 63 20.54 -15.83 -6.90
CA PRO A 63 20.04 -17.18 -6.65
C PRO A 63 18.51 -17.24 -6.72
N ALA A 64 17.95 -18.39 -7.11
CA ALA A 64 16.51 -18.59 -7.29
C ALA A 64 15.65 -18.14 -6.09
N GLY A 65 16.11 -18.39 -4.86
CA GLY A 65 15.40 -18.00 -3.65
C GLY A 65 15.24 -16.48 -3.45
N TYR A 66 16.03 -15.65 -4.13
CA TYR A 66 15.87 -14.19 -4.09
C TYR A 66 14.59 -13.76 -4.81
N HIS A 67 14.26 -14.39 -5.95
CA HIS A 67 13.07 -14.04 -6.73
C HIS A 67 11.76 -14.37 -5.99
N GLU A 68 11.74 -15.43 -5.17
CA GLU A 68 10.60 -15.77 -4.30
C GLU A 68 10.35 -14.69 -3.23
N LEU A 69 11.42 -14.22 -2.59
CA LEU A 69 11.33 -13.13 -1.61
C LEU A 69 10.90 -11.83 -2.29
N LEU A 70 11.45 -11.55 -3.47
CA LEU A 70 11.14 -10.35 -4.23
C LEU A 70 9.67 -10.31 -4.63
N THR A 71 9.11 -11.41 -5.13
CA THR A 71 7.68 -11.48 -5.49
C THR A 71 6.77 -11.27 -4.29
N ILE A 72 7.10 -11.82 -3.11
CA ILE A 72 6.32 -11.57 -1.89
C ILE A 72 6.39 -10.08 -1.48
N VAL A 73 7.59 -9.51 -1.41
CA VAL A 73 7.79 -8.13 -0.93
C VAL A 73 7.22 -7.13 -1.94
N ALA A 74 7.57 -7.26 -3.23
CA ALA A 74 7.08 -6.40 -4.30
C ALA A 74 5.57 -6.57 -4.48
N GLY A 75 5.06 -7.80 -4.55
CA GLY A 75 3.63 -8.08 -4.66
C GLY A 75 2.83 -7.48 -3.50
N GLY A 76 3.30 -7.64 -2.26
CA GLY A 76 2.66 -7.03 -1.07
C GLY A 76 2.70 -5.50 -1.11
N THR A 77 3.84 -4.93 -1.49
CA THR A 77 4.04 -3.47 -1.66
C THR A 77 3.07 -2.91 -2.71
N PHE A 78 2.97 -3.55 -3.87
CA PHE A 78 2.10 -3.12 -4.96
C PHE A 78 0.62 -3.31 -4.62
N ALA A 79 0.25 -4.39 -3.95
CA ALA A 79 -1.11 -4.62 -3.48
C ALA A 79 -1.55 -3.55 -2.46
N TRP A 80 -0.68 -3.20 -1.51
CA TRP A 80 -0.95 -2.12 -0.54
C TRP A 80 -1.07 -0.76 -1.22
N GLY A 81 -0.14 -0.43 -2.13
CA GLY A 81 -0.19 0.80 -2.91
C GLY A 81 -1.46 0.91 -3.76
N CYS A 82 -1.92 -0.20 -4.34
CA CYS A 82 -3.20 -0.26 -5.06
C CYS A 82 -4.38 0.07 -4.12
N TYR A 83 -4.44 -0.61 -2.97
CA TYR A 83 -5.49 -0.38 -1.97
C TYR A 83 -5.56 1.10 -1.54
N VAL A 84 -4.42 1.69 -1.18
CA VAL A 84 -4.34 3.11 -0.78
C VAL A 84 -4.81 4.03 -1.91
N ASN A 85 -4.41 3.78 -3.16
CA ASN A 85 -4.84 4.63 -4.28
C ASN A 85 -6.33 4.49 -4.60
N ILE A 86 -6.94 3.32 -4.39
CA ILE A 86 -8.39 3.13 -4.51
C ILE A 86 -9.11 3.98 -3.46
N LEU A 87 -8.63 3.98 -2.21
CA LEU A 87 -9.21 4.81 -1.13
C LEU A 87 -9.09 6.31 -1.43
N LYS A 88 -7.97 6.74 -2.03
CA LYS A 88 -7.76 8.12 -2.50
C LYS A 88 -8.54 8.46 -3.79
N LYS A 89 -9.33 7.53 -4.33
CA LYS A 89 -10.09 7.65 -5.60
C LYS A 89 -9.23 7.94 -6.83
N SER A 90 -7.96 7.56 -6.80
CA SER A 90 -7.00 7.80 -7.88
C SER A 90 -6.86 6.54 -8.74
N LEU A 91 -7.70 6.44 -9.78
CA LEU A 91 -7.80 5.24 -10.63
C LEU A 91 -6.51 4.92 -11.41
N LEU A 92 -5.84 5.92 -11.97
CA LEU A 92 -4.66 5.70 -12.80
C LEU A 92 -3.50 5.01 -12.03
N PRO A 93 -3.03 5.55 -10.89
CA PRO A 93 -2.01 4.86 -10.11
C PRO A 93 -2.53 3.54 -9.51
N ALA A 94 -3.78 3.46 -9.08
CA ALA A 94 -4.36 2.20 -8.60
C ALA A 94 -4.26 1.08 -9.65
N LEU A 95 -4.59 1.37 -10.92
CA LEU A 95 -4.50 0.41 -12.01
C LEU A 95 -3.06 -0.02 -12.31
N LEU A 96 -2.11 0.92 -12.31
CA LEU A 96 -0.70 0.60 -12.52
C LEU A 96 -0.18 -0.31 -11.40
N TYR A 97 -0.49 0.01 -10.14
CA TYR A 97 -0.12 -0.81 -8.99
C TYR A 97 -0.80 -2.18 -9.02
N ALA A 98 -2.07 -2.26 -9.44
CA ALA A 98 -2.78 -3.54 -9.61
C ALA A 98 -2.11 -4.42 -10.68
N LEU A 99 -1.67 -3.84 -11.79
CA LEU A 99 -0.98 -4.56 -12.86
C LEU A 99 0.32 -5.19 -12.33
N PHE A 100 1.15 -4.41 -11.64
CA PHE A 100 2.39 -4.94 -11.05
C PHE A 100 2.12 -5.95 -9.93
N ALA A 101 1.08 -5.77 -9.11
CA ALA A 101 0.70 -6.76 -8.11
C ALA A 101 0.32 -8.12 -8.72
N ILE A 102 -0.25 -8.12 -9.93
CA ILE A 102 -0.57 -9.36 -10.67
C ILE A 102 0.70 -9.98 -11.26
N ILE A 103 1.63 -9.16 -11.78
CA ILE A 103 2.91 -9.62 -12.34
C ILE A 103 3.78 -10.26 -11.25
N TYR A 104 3.92 -9.60 -10.09
CA TYR A 104 4.70 -10.09 -8.95
C TYR A 104 3.89 -10.99 -8.00
N ASN A 105 2.85 -11.66 -8.49
CA ASN A 105 2.02 -12.53 -7.67
C ASN A 105 2.76 -13.85 -7.37
N PRO A 106 3.07 -14.19 -6.09
CA PRO A 106 3.78 -15.41 -5.73
C PRO A 106 3.00 -16.70 -6.07
N LEU A 107 1.71 -16.60 -6.38
CA LEU A 107 0.86 -17.74 -6.73
C LEU A 107 0.95 -18.13 -8.22
N LYS A 108 1.62 -17.32 -9.06
CA LYS A 108 1.75 -17.57 -10.49
C LYS A 108 3.21 -17.62 -10.90
N ASP A 109 3.65 -18.78 -11.37
CA ASP A 109 4.92 -18.91 -12.09
C ASP A 109 4.75 -18.34 -13.51
N LEU A 110 5.08 -17.06 -13.66
CA LEU A 110 5.19 -16.40 -14.95
C LEU A 110 6.59 -16.67 -15.51
N GLU A 111 6.69 -17.66 -16.41
CA GLU A 111 7.89 -17.93 -17.19
C GLU A 111 8.10 -16.85 -18.26
N LEU A 112 8.56 -15.67 -17.83
CA LEU A 112 8.98 -14.60 -18.73
C LEU A 112 10.48 -14.71 -18.99
N THR A 113 10.88 -14.33 -20.21
CA THR A 113 12.29 -14.17 -20.55
C THR A 113 12.96 -13.17 -19.61
N ARG A 114 14.20 -13.43 -19.19
CA ARG A 114 14.97 -12.56 -18.29
C ARG A 114 14.99 -11.07 -18.70
N GLN A 115 14.99 -10.77 -19.99
CA GLN A 115 14.96 -9.39 -20.50
C GLN A 115 13.65 -8.67 -20.14
N ILE A 116 12.53 -9.37 -20.14
CA ILE A 116 11.21 -8.83 -19.79
C ILE A 116 11.12 -8.61 -18.28
N TRP A 117 11.65 -9.53 -17.48
CA TRP A 117 11.74 -9.35 -16.02
C TRP A 117 12.56 -8.12 -15.66
N ILE A 118 13.78 -7.98 -16.20
CA ILE A 118 14.62 -6.79 -15.97
C ILE A 118 13.89 -5.50 -16.34
N ALA A 119 13.18 -5.48 -17.48
CA ALA A 119 12.41 -4.33 -17.90
C ALA A 119 11.23 -4.05 -16.94
N ALA A 120 10.55 -5.09 -16.45
CA ALA A 120 9.48 -4.99 -15.46
C ALA A 120 10.00 -4.47 -14.11
N ASP A 121 11.11 -4.99 -13.60
CA ASP A 121 11.71 -4.57 -12.33
C ASP A 121 12.15 -3.11 -12.37
N LEU A 122 12.76 -2.70 -13.48
CA LEU A 122 13.20 -1.33 -13.69
C LEU A 122 12.00 -0.38 -13.81
N ALA A 123 10.94 -0.78 -14.52
CA ALA A 123 9.71 0.00 -14.61
C ALA A 123 8.99 0.09 -13.25
N ALA A 124 8.91 -1.01 -12.51
CA ALA A 124 8.28 -1.13 -11.20
C ALA A 124 9.01 -0.26 -10.15
N GLY A 125 10.35 -0.36 -10.08
CA GLY A 125 11.17 0.45 -9.19
C GLY A 125 11.08 1.95 -9.51
N THR A 126 11.09 2.31 -10.80
CA THR A 126 10.92 3.70 -11.24
C THR A 126 9.54 4.24 -10.87
N LEU A 127 8.48 3.44 -11.07
CA LEU A 127 7.12 3.82 -10.74
C LEU A 127 6.93 4.06 -9.24
N LEU A 128 7.50 3.19 -8.38
CA LEU A 128 7.50 3.37 -6.92
C LEU A 128 8.11 4.72 -6.51
N ILE A 129 9.29 5.04 -7.04
CA ILE A 129 9.99 6.29 -6.74
C ILE A 129 9.21 7.50 -7.28
N ALA A 130 8.68 7.41 -8.49
CA ALA A 130 7.92 8.51 -9.13
C ALA A 130 6.61 8.82 -8.38
N THR A 131 5.97 7.80 -7.81
CA THR A 131 4.67 7.93 -7.13
C THR A 131 4.78 8.18 -5.63
N LYS A 132 5.98 8.19 -5.04
CA LYS A 132 6.21 8.41 -3.60
C LYS A 132 5.50 9.68 -3.06
N ASN A 133 5.58 10.79 -3.80
CA ASN A 133 5.04 12.09 -3.39
C ASN A 133 3.50 12.08 -3.33
N TYR A 134 2.86 11.09 -3.97
CA TYR A 134 1.42 10.90 -3.97
C TYR A 134 0.90 10.26 -2.68
N PHE A 135 1.78 9.56 -1.96
CA PHE A 135 1.45 8.92 -0.69
C PHE A 135 1.69 9.81 0.53
N GLU A 136 2.59 10.79 0.43
CA GLU A 136 2.90 11.76 1.50
C GLU A 136 1.85 12.87 1.69
N ARG A 137 0.99 13.12 0.69
CA ARG A 137 -0.10 14.11 0.74
C ARG A 137 -1.41 13.48 1.16
#